data_AF-A0A7G8F2V7-F1
#
_entry.id   AF-A0A7G8F2V7-F1
#
_cell.length_a   1.000
_cell.length_b   1.000
_cell.length_c   1.000
_cell.angle_alpha   90.00
_cell.angle_beta   90.00
_cell.angle_gamma   90.00
#
_symmetry.space_group_name_H-M   'P 1'
#
loop_
_entity.id
_entity.type
_entity.pdbx_description
1 polymer ?
#
loop_
_entity_poly.entity_id
_entity_poly.type
_entity_poly.pdbx_seq_one_letter_code
_entity_poly.pdbx_strand_id
1 'polypeptide(L)'
;MNTPWAPNGDSPSLASKYGSYAFLADPAYYTSPANIPSNATYVLKDPKLNSSNGLFYYQNSEQLHYTTAAGSDNGYKVQFYAGEDFSGNCEESGPGNIDDFIDILDETPSDIDAGILSRLRGLSKSERQARLGELVSALLIPRNVIAAGGLATQAFSNDLADTILEQLPTRYLMEVEEEVVVEIDEVETEEEVVPTREPVRGLWMKDGEVDDAQASDYLDKTVIASASQSTDALEIGGINYVEDQDPRSIYLNGGMRAWVKGFAGSMSPFSTGGLEKNGIYYPDVYNDFYSTHGGVVVGVDAPVADKVQVGVFGHYGSISLNQFAGEFTGNGSWNPSGWGGGLTASYVDKGFYVQGLFGATSFSGENKRQVLLGGVIDETYTATKNTTSYVGAVRVGAPVLWVGVIVDPQLTATWNGNNDASYTESGRYDALALKVKSYSDHFLQTALGSKFSWPIPYDNGNLLTPSLRVAWLADWNTNNGDVSYQRANAENPTTAKIPSNQEMENGVLLEGGVDYAIFGGESSSWMLYAKGGAKVWFSKSADWRASGGVTFRF
;
A
#
# COMPACT_ATOMS: atom_id res chain seq x y z
N MET A 1 23.96 -24.05 -54.63
CA MET A 1 24.93 -24.34 -55.72
C MET A 1 24.95 -25.84 -55.96
N ASN A 2 24.62 -26.30 -57.17
CA ASN A 2 24.72 -27.71 -57.54
C ASN A 2 26.18 -28.06 -57.88
N THR A 3 26.72 -29.13 -57.29
CA THR A 3 27.97 -29.76 -57.74
C THR A 3 27.72 -31.26 -58.02
N PRO A 4 28.40 -31.85 -59.02
CA PRO A 4 28.07 -33.18 -59.53
C PRO A 4 28.73 -34.29 -58.72
N TRP A 5 28.02 -35.41 -58.59
CA TRP A 5 28.49 -36.67 -58.00
C TRP A 5 29.48 -37.37 -58.95
N ALA A 6 30.60 -37.86 -58.44
CA ALA A 6 31.54 -38.71 -59.19
C ALA A 6 31.42 -40.18 -58.69
N PRO A 7 31.32 -41.20 -59.56
CA PRO A 7 30.90 -42.54 -59.14
C PRO A 7 32.03 -43.49 -58.70
N ASN A 8 33.30 -43.07 -58.70
CA ASN A 8 34.41 -43.99 -58.45
C ASN A 8 35.32 -43.46 -57.35
N GLY A 9 35.49 -44.28 -56.31
CA GLY A 9 36.10 -43.96 -55.02
C GLY A 9 37.62 -43.82 -55.02
N ASP A 10 38.17 -42.89 -55.80
CA ASP A 10 39.56 -42.48 -55.67
C ASP A 10 39.69 -40.94 -55.75
N SER A 11 39.62 -40.27 -54.60
CA SER A 11 40.24 -38.93 -54.43
C SER A 11 40.50 -38.61 -52.94
N PRO A 12 41.74 -38.28 -52.54
CA PRO A 12 42.08 -37.88 -51.18
C PRO A 12 41.59 -36.47 -50.75
N SER A 13 40.76 -35.79 -51.55
CA SER A 13 40.57 -34.33 -51.38
C SER A 13 39.53 -33.88 -50.35
N LEU A 14 38.86 -34.79 -49.63
CA LEU A 14 37.91 -34.43 -48.55
C LEU A 14 38.55 -34.47 -47.16
N ALA A 15 39.59 -35.29 -46.96
CA ALA A 15 40.27 -35.45 -45.68
C ALA A 15 41.10 -34.22 -45.26
N SER A 16 41.53 -33.38 -46.21
CA SER A 16 42.28 -32.16 -45.88
C SER A 16 41.41 -30.97 -45.48
N LYS A 17 40.09 -31.03 -45.72
CA LYS A 17 39.17 -29.91 -45.44
C LYS A 17 38.33 -30.10 -44.18
N TYR A 18 38.11 -31.35 -43.76
CA TYR A 18 37.37 -31.71 -42.55
C TYR A 18 38.18 -32.78 -41.82
N GLY A 19 39.02 -32.37 -40.86
CA GLY A 19 39.89 -33.29 -40.14
C GLY A 19 39.14 -34.51 -39.57
N SER A 20 39.77 -35.69 -39.70
CA SER A 20 39.57 -36.97 -39.00
C SER A 20 38.17 -37.54 -38.70
N TYR A 21 37.04 -36.89 -39.01
CA TYR A 21 35.74 -37.27 -38.47
C TYR A 21 34.58 -37.25 -39.47
N ALA A 22 34.80 -37.68 -40.71
CA ALA A 22 33.69 -37.90 -41.64
C ALA A 22 33.87 -39.20 -42.43
N PHE A 23 33.14 -40.23 -42.03
CA PHE A 23 32.84 -41.36 -42.91
C PHE A 23 31.43 -41.14 -43.48
N LEU A 24 31.33 -40.96 -44.79
CA LEU A 24 30.07 -41.13 -45.52
C LEU A 24 30.04 -42.60 -45.95
N ALA A 25 29.16 -43.38 -45.32
CA ALA A 25 28.88 -44.72 -45.77
C ALA A 25 27.39 -44.85 -46.08
N ASP A 26 27.11 -45.57 -47.17
CA ASP A 26 25.76 -45.87 -47.63
C ASP A 26 24.97 -46.59 -46.51
N PRO A 27 23.80 -46.07 -46.09
CA PRO A 27 22.96 -46.68 -45.06
C PRO A 27 22.59 -48.14 -45.32
N ALA A 28 22.62 -48.60 -46.58
CA ALA A 28 22.31 -49.99 -46.94
C ALA A 28 23.32 -51.02 -46.37
N TYR A 29 24.50 -50.59 -45.91
CA TYR A 29 25.55 -51.50 -45.43
C TYR A 29 25.47 -51.88 -43.95
N TYR A 30 24.70 -51.17 -43.13
CA TYR A 30 24.65 -51.36 -41.67
C TYR A 30 23.28 -51.80 -41.18
N THR A 31 22.84 -52.96 -41.65
CA THR A 31 21.56 -53.59 -41.23
C THR A 31 21.71 -54.52 -40.02
N SER A 32 22.94 -54.73 -39.53
CA SER A 32 23.25 -55.58 -38.37
C SER A 32 24.43 -55.01 -37.56
N PRO A 33 24.41 -55.10 -36.21
CA PRO A 33 25.53 -54.71 -35.35
C PRO A 33 26.85 -55.42 -35.67
N ALA A 34 26.81 -56.59 -36.30
CA ALA A 34 28.00 -57.36 -36.70
C ALA A 34 28.78 -56.73 -37.88
N ASN A 35 28.20 -55.74 -38.57
CA ASN A 35 28.83 -55.09 -39.73
C ASN A 35 29.62 -53.83 -39.34
N ILE A 36 29.69 -53.49 -38.05
CA ILE A 36 30.42 -52.31 -37.57
C ILE A 36 31.93 -52.63 -37.57
N PRO A 37 32.79 -51.79 -38.21
CA PRO A 37 34.22 -51.99 -38.21
C PRO A 37 34.79 -52.03 -36.79
N SER A 38 35.73 -52.96 -36.54
CA SER A 38 36.33 -53.16 -35.22
C SER A 38 37.16 -51.97 -34.69
N ASN A 39 37.37 -50.94 -35.50
CA ASN A 39 38.06 -49.70 -35.15
C ASN A 39 37.12 -48.53 -34.79
N ALA A 40 35.81 -48.78 -34.66
CA ALA A 40 34.85 -47.79 -34.16
C ALA A 40 35.07 -47.54 -32.65
N THR A 41 35.50 -46.34 -32.28
CA THR A 41 36.05 -46.07 -30.93
C THR A 41 35.01 -45.77 -29.84
N TYR A 42 33.73 -45.56 -30.19
CA TYR A 42 32.67 -45.29 -29.22
C TYR A 42 31.35 -45.93 -29.65
N VAL A 43 31.06 -47.11 -29.10
CA VAL A 43 29.75 -47.76 -29.21
C VAL A 43 29.24 -48.01 -27.80
N LEU A 44 28.02 -47.52 -27.51
CA LEU A 44 27.33 -47.79 -26.25
C LEU A 44 27.13 -49.29 -26.06
N LYS A 45 27.29 -49.76 -24.81
CA LYS A 45 27.02 -51.15 -24.43
C LYS A 45 25.49 -51.36 -24.50
N ASP A 46 25.04 -52.25 -25.40
CA ASP A 46 23.64 -52.61 -25.72
C ASP A 46 22.82 -51.65 -26.62
N PRO A 47 23.07 -51.64 -27.94
CA PRO A 47 22.24 -50.89 -28.88
C PRO A 47 20.87 -51.56 -29.13
N LYS A 48 19.79 -50.77 -29.09
CA LYS A 48 18.42 -51.24 -29.44
C LYS A 48 18.02 -50.78 -30.84
N LEU A 49 17.65 -51.74 -31.69
CA LEU A 49 17.04 -51.49 -33.00
C LEU A 49 15.56 -51.12 -32.84
N ASN A 50 15.12 -50.04 -33.48
CA ASN A 50 13.71 -49.80 -33.74
C ASN A 50 13.42 -50.15 -35.20
N SER A 51 12.41 -50.98 -35.44
CA SER A 51 12.17 -51.66 -36.73
C SER A 51 11.66 -50.76 -37.86
N SER A 52 11.64 -49.44 -37.68
CA SER A 52 11.04 -48.52 -38.66
C SER A 52 11.99 -47.43 -39.15
N ASN A 53 13.11 -47.17 -38.49
CA ASN A 53 14.06 -46.11 -38.84
C ASN A 53 15.43 -46.49 -38.23
N GLY A 54 16.51 -46.34 -39.01
CA GLY A 54 17.85 -46.90 -38.75
C GLY A 54 18.56 -46.53 -37.44
N LEU A 55 19.80 -47.03 -37.29
CA LEU A 55 20.65 -46.86 -36.11
C LEU A 55 20.92 -45.38 -35.78
N PHE A 56 20.82 -45.01 -34.50
CA PHE A 56 21.16 -43.67 -33.98
C PHE A 56 22.32 -43.75 -32.98
N TYR A 57 23.47 -43.10 -33.22
CA TYR A 57 24.41 -42.69 -32.16
C TYR A 57 25.34 -41.53 -32.59
N TYR A 58 25.36 -40.43 -31.80
CA TYR A 58 26.55 -39.62 -31.46
C TYR A 58 26.24 -38.66 -30.30
N GLN A 59 27.14 -38.52 -29.33
CA GLN A 59 27.14 -37.41 -28.35
C GLN A 59 28.56 -36.84 -28.25
N ASN A 60 28.72 -35.59 -28.66
CA ASN A 60 29.77 -34.69 -28.15
C ASN A 60 29.05 -33.47 -27.57
N SER A 61 29.62 -32.87 -26.54
CA SER A 61 29.00 -31.95 -25.59
C SER A 61 28.40 -30.66 -26.16
N GLU A 62 28.42 -30.41 -27.48
CA GLU A 62 27.97 -29.12 -28.03
C GLU A 62 27.20 -29.18 -29.37
N GLN A 63 26.97 -30.33 -30.02
CA GLN A 63 26.10 -30.38 -31.22
C GLN A 63 25.40 -31.74 -31.39
N LEU A 64 24.09 -31.70 -31.69
CA LEU A 64 23.29 -32.84 -32.11
C LEU A 64 23.12 -32.80 -33.64
N HIS A 65 23.58 -33.82 -34.36
CA HIS A 65 23.34 -33.96 -35.79
C HIS A 65 22.37 -35.13 -36.01
N TYR A 66 21.24 -34.87 -36.66
CA TYR A 66 20.29 -35.90 -37.07
C TYR A 66 20.26 -36.05 -38.59
N THR A 67 20.08 -37.27 -39.07
CA THR A 67 19.75 -37.55 -40.48
C THR A 67 18.43 -38.28 -40.51
N THR A 68 17.42 -37.69 -41.13
CA THR A 68 16.15 -38.37 -41.42
C THR A 68 16.20 -38.88 -42.85
N ALA A 69 16.09 -40.19 -43.05
CA ALA A 69 15.70 -40.73 -44.34
C ALA A 69 14.17 -40.75 -44.40
N ALA A 70 13.57 -39.77 -45.07
CA ALA A 70 12.15 -39.83 -45.40
C ALA A 70 11.97 -40.79 -46.57
N GLY A 71 11.30 -41.93 -46.32
CA GLY A 71 10.87 -42.84 -47.36
C GLY A 71 9.75 -42.22 -48.18
N SER A 72 10.04 -41.82 -49.41
CA SER A 72 9.04 -41.75 -50.46
C SER A 72 9.62 -42.40 -51.71
N ASP A 73 8.88 -43.36 -52.28
CA ASP A 73 9.20 -43.99 -53.54
C ASP A 73 9.48 -42.92 -54.60
N ASN A 74 10.67 -43.00 -55.21
CA ASN A 74 11.30 -42.06 -56.16
C ASN A 74 12.26 -41.02 -55.56
N GLY A 75 13.47 -41.49 -55.23
CA GLY A 75 14.67 -40.67 -55.17
C GLY A 75 15.07 -40.22 -53.77
N TYR A 76 16.14 -40.82 -53.25
CA TYR A 76 16.77 -40.39 -52.00
C TYR A 76 17.29 -38.96 -52.15
N LYS A 77 16.64 -38.00 -51.49
CA LYS A 77 17.21 -36.68 -51.23
C LYS A 77 17.76 -36.69 -49.81
N VAL A 78 19.08 -36.66 -49.70
CA VAL A 78 19.75 -36.33 -48.43
C VAL A 78 19.74 -34.81 -48.32
N GLN A 79 18.90 -34.27 -47.44
CA GLN A 79 18.99 -32.87 -47.02
C GLN A 79 19.91 -32.79 -45.80
N PHE A 80 21.03 -32.10 -45.96
CA PHE A 80 21.85 -31.67 -44.84
C PHE A 80 21.23 -30.39 -44.26
N TYR A 81 20.63 -30.50 -43.09
CA TYR A 81 20.34 -29.34 -42.26
C TYR A 81 21.60 -29.01 -41.47
N ALA A 82 22.31 -27.96 -41.87
CA ALA A 82 23.18 -27.23 -40.95
C ALA A 82 22.26 -26.28 -40.17
N GLY A 83 21.57 -26.83 -39.16
CA GLY A 83 20.66 -26.08 -38.31
C GLY A 83 21.42 -25.33 -37.23
N GLU A 84 21.37 -24.00 -37.28
CA GLU A 84 21.24 -23.23 -36.04
C GLU A 84 19.79 -23.41 -35.56
N ASP A 85 19.49 -24.56 -34.96
CA ASP A 85 18.16 -24.87 -34.46
C ASP A 85 18.07 -24.53 -32.97
N PHE A 86 17.57 -23.32 -32.72
CA PHE A 86 16.81 -22.96 -31.53
C PHE A 86 15.45 -23.69 -31.58
N SER A 87 15.46 -25.01 -31.42
CA SER A 87 14.22 -25.81 -31.38
C SER A 87 14.39 -27.05 -30.51
N GLY A 88 14.75 -26.83 -29.25
CA GLY A 88 14.39 -27.77 -28.19
C GLY A 88 12.95 -27.47 -27.80
N ASN A 89 12.00 -28.32 -28.21
CA ASN A 89 10.60 -28.26 -27.78
C ASN A 89 10.51 -28.20 -26.24
N CYS A 90 10.37 -26.98 -25.72
CA CYS A 90 9.87 -26.70 -24.39
C CYS A 90 8.35 -26.49 -24.53
N GLU A 91 7.61 -27.54 -24.88
CA GLU A 91 6.15 -27.52 -24.70
C GLU A 91 5.83 -27.64 -23.20
N GLU A 92 6.06 -26.56 -22.46
CA GLU A 92 5.34 -26.29 -21.22
C GLU A 92 4.61 -24.96 -21.42
N SER A 93 3.36 -25.06 -21.86
CA SER A 93 2.42 -23.94 -21.94
C SER A 93 2.14 -23.41 -20.53
N GLY A 94 2.98 -22.49 -20.09
CA GLY A 94 2.85 -21.72 -18.85
C GLY A 94 3.45 -20.33 -19.04
N PRO A 95 2.99 -19.32 -18.30
CA PRO A 95 3.53 -17.96 -18.41
C PRO A 95 5.00 -17.96 -17.96
N GLY A 96 5.92 -17.73 -18.91
CA GLY A 96 7.36 -17.72 -18.66
C GLY A 96 8.22 -18.56 -19.60
N ASN A 97 7.75 -18.92 -20.79
CA ASN A 97 8.60 -19.58 -21.78
C ASN A 97 9.63 -18.58 -22.34
N ILE A 98 10.85 -19.05 -22.65
CA ILE A 98 11.86 -18.27 -23.38
C ILE A 98 11.32 -17.82 -24.73
N ASP A 99 10.46 -18.62 -25.36
CA ASP A 99 9.81 -18.28 -26.63
C ASP A 99 8.91 -17.04 -26.50
N ASP A 100 8.19 -16.88 -25.38
CA ASP A 100 7.39 -15.66 -25.10
C ASP A 100 8.28 -14.41 -24.95
N PHE A 101 9.53 -14.58 -24.51
CA PHE A 101 10.51 -13.50 -24.40
C PHE A 101 11.19 -13.20 -25.75
N ILE A 102 11.34 -14.21 -26.61
CA ILE A 102 11.87 -14.04 -27.97
C ILE A 102 10.86 -13.30 -28.86
N ASP A 103 9.56 -13.59 -28.73
CA ASP A 103 8.49 -12.83 -29.40
C ASP A 103 8.49 -11.33 -29.02
N ILE A 104 9.02 -10.99 -27.84
CA ILE A 104 9.19 -9.59 -27.40
C ILE A 104 10.37 -8.93 -28.10
N LEU A 105 11.45 -9.68 -28.36
CA LEU A 105 12.60 -9.20 -29.11
C LEU A 105 12.21 -8.90 -30.57
N ASP A 106 11.35 -9.72 -31.18
CA ASP A 106 10.92 -9.50 -32.56
C ASP A 106 10.14 -8.19 -32.78
N GLU A 107 9.57 -7.61 -31.71
CA GLU A 107 8.86 -6.33 -31.74
C GLU A 107 9.71 -5.13 -31.25
N THR A 108 10.92 -5.38 -30.72
CA THR A 108 11.85 -4.31 -30.31
C THR A 108 12.84 -3.96 -31.43
N PRO A 109 13.40 -2.74 -31.42
CA PRO A 109 14.47 -2.37 -32.34
C PRO A 109 15.67 -3.33 -32.25
N SER A 110 16.24 -3.67 -33.41
CA SER A 110 17.34 -4.64 -33.55
C SER A 110 18.58 -4.37 -32.67
N ASP A 111 18.81 -3.11 -32.27
CA ASP A 111 19.88 -2.70 -31.37
C ASP A 111 19.60 -3.07 -29.90
N ILE A 112 18.32 -3.00 -29.48
CA ILE A 112 17.87 -3.50 -28.17
C ILE A 112 17.99 -5.02 -28.13
N ASP A 113 17.59 -5.72 -29.20
CA ASP A 113 17.67 -7.18 -29.28
C ASP A 113 19.10 -7.67 -29.23
N ALA A 114 19.98 -7.05 -30.01
CA ALA A 114 21.40 -7.37 -29.99
C ALA A 114 22.01 -7.14 -28.60
N GLY A 115 21.61 -6.05 -27.93
CA GLY A 115 22.00 -5.74 -26.56
C GLY A 115 21.55 -6.80 -25.56
N ILE A 116 20.28 -7.24 -25.63
CA ILE A 116 19.72 -8.26 -24.74
C ILE A 116 20.33 -9.64 -25.01
N LEU A 117 20.39 -10.06 -26.28
CA LEU A 117 20.98 -11.34 -26.70
C LEU A 117 22.45 -11.44 -26.31
N SER A 118 23.21 -10.34 -26.39
CA SER A 118 24.61 -10.32 -25.96
C SER A 118 24.78 -10.66 -24.47
N ARG A 119 23.80 -10.32 -23.61
CA ARG A 119 23.81 -10.61 -22.18
C ARG A 119 23.47 -12.04 -21.84
N LEU A 120 22.79 -12.75 -22.74
CA LEU A 120 22.36 -14.14 -22.53
C LEU A 120 23.33 -15.16 -23.12
N ARG A 121 24.22 -14.74 -24.02
CA ARG A 121 25.19 -15.63 -24.71
C ARG A 121 26.25 -16.16 -23.76
N GLY A 122 26.61 -17.44 -23.93
CA GLY A 122 27.68 -18.10 -23.17
C GLY A 122 27.35 -18.47 -21.73
N LEU A 123 26.11 -18.21 -21.29
CA LEU A 123 25.65 -18.52 -19.93
C LEU A 123 25.11 -19.95 -19.81
N SER A 124 25.34 -20.57 -18.65
CA SER A 124 24.70 -21.83 -18.27
C SER A 124 23.18 -21.70 -18.19
N LYS A 125 22.46 -22.83 -18.12
CA LYS A 125 20.99 -22.83 -18.04
C LYS A 125 20.49 -22.05 -16.82
N SER A 126 21.08 -22.25 -15.65
CA SER A 126 20.69 -21.56 -14.41
C SER A 126 20.98 -20.07 -14.47
N GLU A 127 22.12 -19.67 -15.03
CA GLU A 127 22.46 -18.26 -15.21
C GLU A 127 21.51 -17.56 -16.19
N ARG A 128 21.11 -18.25 -17.27
CA ARG A 128 20.12 -17.72 -18.22
C ARG A 128 18.75 -17.51 -17.56
N GLN A 129 18.30 -18.45 -16.73
CA GLN A 129 17.03 -18.32 -16.01
C GLN A 129 17.05 -17.13 -15.03
N ALA A 130 18.15 -16.93 -14.31
CA ALA A 130 18.31 -15.78 -13.43
C ALA A 130 18.29 -14.45 -14.22
N ARG A 131 19.07 -14.35 -15.31
CA ARG A 131 19.10 -13.18 -16.18
C ARG A 131 17.76 -12.89 -16.85
N LEU A 132 17.00 -13.92 -17.18
CA LEU A 132 15.65 -13.76 -17.73
C LEU A 132 14.72 -13.10 -16.71
N GLY A 133 14.76 -13.53 -15.45
CA GLY A 133 14.00 -12.90 -14.37
C GLY A 133 14.31 -11.41 -14.22
N GLU A 134 15.61 -11.06 -14.20
CA GLU A 134 16.07 -9.67 -14.16
C GLU A 134 15.56 -8.84 -15.35
N LEU A 135 15.66 -9.37 -16.58
CA LEU A 135 15.20 -8.70 -17.80
C LEU A 135 13.68 -8.47 -17.79
N VAL A 136 12.91 -9.49 -17.37
CA VAL A 136 11.46 -9.37 -17.26
C VAL A 136 11.08 -8.32 -16.22
N SER A 137 11.73 -8.32 -15.05
CA SER A 137 11.54 -7.28 -14.03
C SER A 137 11.86 -5.88 -14.55
N ALA A 138 12.99 -5.72 -15.25
CA ALA A 138 13.43 -4.45 -15.79
C ALA A 138 12.42 -3.87 -16.79
N LEU A 139 11.94 -4.70 -17.72
CA LEU A 139 11.25 -4.29 -18.93
C LEU A 139 9.72 -4.36 -18.83
N LEU A 140 9.19 -5.41 -18.20
CA LEU A 140 7.80 -5.86 -18.41
C LEU A 140 6.96 -5.91 -17.14
N ILE A 141 7.53 -5.58 -15.98
CA ILE A 141 6.81 -5.57 -14.72
C ILE A 141 6.42 -4.13 -14.34
N PRO A 142 5.14 -3.87 -13.99
CA PRO A 142 4.76 -2.59 -13.40
C PRO A 142 5.46 -2.40 -12.05
N ARG A 143 5.84 -1.15 -11.72
CA ARG A 143 6.57 -0.86 -10.48
C ARG A 143 5.62 -0.86 -9.29
N ASN A 144 5.99 -1.60 -8.25
CA ASN A 144 5.31 -1.73 -6.95
C ASN A 144 3.79 -1.48 -7.05
N VAL A 145 3.07 -2.51 -7.49
CA VAL A 145 1.67 -2.43 -7.91
C VAL A 145 0.70 -2.02 -6.79
N ILE A 146 1.08 -2.19 -5.52
CA ILE A 146 0.26 -1.78 -4.38
C ILE A 146 0.63 -0.40 -3.82
N ALA A 147 1.76 0.20 -4.25
CA ALA A 147 2.16 1.50 -3.75
C ALA A 147 1.24 2.62 -4.25
N ALA A 148 1.05 2.69 -5.56
CA ALA A 148 0.15 3.65 -6.22
C ALA A 148 -1.30 3.13 -6.16
N GLY A 149 -2.26 3.95 -5.78
CA GLY A 149 -3.67 3.55 -5.69
C GLY A 149 -4.01 2.78 -4.41
N GLY A 150 -3.07 1.99 -3.87
CA GLY A 150 -3.19 1.25 -2.60
C GLY A 150 -2.65 1.99 -1.38
N LEU A 151 -1.41 1.70 -0.96
CA LEU A 151 -0.82 2.16 0.30
C LEU A 151 -0.75 3.69 0.44
N ALA A 152 -0.38 4.40 -0.61
CA ALA A 152 -0.33 5.86 -0.57
C ALA A 152 -1.73 6.46 -0.38
N THR A 153 -2.76 5.85 -0.98
CA THR A 153 -4.16 6.24 -0.82
C THR A 153 -4.71 5.89 0.56
N GLN A 154 -4.36 4.71 1.09
CA GLN A 154 -4.68 4.31 2.47
C GLN A 154 -4.13 5.34 3.47
N ALA A 155 -2.86 5.74 3.31
CA ALA A 155 -2.22 6.72 4.18
C ALA A 155 -2.95 8.06 4.18
N PHE A 156 -3.28 8.57 2.99
CA PHE A 156 -4.08 9.77 2.81
C PHE A 156 -5.43 9.68 3.54
N SER A 157 -6.19 8.62 3.30
CA SER A 157 -7.53 8.46 3.85
C SER A 157 -7.52 8.25 5.37
N ASN A 158 -6.50 7.58 5.91
CA ASN A 158 -6.33 7.42 7.36
C ASN A 158 -6.08 8.77 8.06
N ASP A 159 -5.19 9.59 7.50
CA ASP A 159 -4.88 10.90 8.10
C ASP A 159 -6.01 11.93 7.86
N LEU A 160 -6.72 11.84 6.73
CA LEU A 160 -7.98 12.58 6.51
C LEU A 160 -9.02 12.21 7.58
N ALA A 161 -9.26 10.92 7.79
CA ALA A 161 -10.24 10.45 8.77
C ALA A 161 -9.88 10.89 10.19
N ASP A 162 -8.60 10.76 10.58
CA ASP A 162 -8.10 11.19 11.89
C ASP A 162 -8.23 12.71 12.10
N THR A 163 -8.09 13.49 11.03
CA THR A 163 -8.25 14.95 11.04
C THR A 163 -9.71 15.35 11.20
N ILE A 164 -10.63 14.69 10.50
CA ILE A 164 -12.08 14.95 10.59
C ILE A 164 -12.60 14.58 11.97
N LEU A 165 -12.27 13.38 12.46
CA LEU A 165 -12.69 12.84 13.76
C LEU A 165 -11.94 13.46 14.95
N GLU A 166 -11.04 14.43 14.73
CA GLU A 166 -10.38 15.12 15.84
C GLU A 166 -11.40 15.91 16.64
N GLN A 167 -11.45 15.60 17.94
CA GLN A 167 -12.30 16.29 18.90
C GLN A 167 -11.48 17.38 19.60
N LEU A 168 -11.92 18.63 19.40
CA LEU A 168 -11.31 19.79 20.01
C LEU A 168 -12.01 20.09 21.35
N PRO A 169 -11.26 20.26 22.45
CA PRO A 169 -11.84 20.69 23.71
C PRO A 169 -12.39 22.13 23.58
N THR A 170 -13.60 22.36 24.07
CA THR A 170 -14.28 23.66 24.13
C THR A 170 -14.58 24.03 25.57
N ARG A 171 -14.59 25.30 25.97
CA ARG A 171 -15.10 25.64 27.30
C ARG A 171 -16.62 25.78 27.21
N TYR A 172 -17.37 25.10 28.09
CA TYR A 172 -18.81 25.33 28.23
C TYR A 172 -19.04 26.24 29.42
N LEU A 173 -19.29 27.51 29.12
CA LEU A 173 -19.63 28.55 30.09
C LEU A 173 -21.13 28.83 29.94
N MET A 174 -21.86 28.73 31.05
CA MET A 174 -23.29 29.02 31.12
C MET A 174 -23.48 30.41 31.72
N GLU A 175 -24.34 31.24 31.11
CA GLU A 175 -24.74 32.52 31.68
C GLU A 175 -25.49 32.28 33.00
N VAL A 176 -25.12 33.05 34.02
CA VAL A 176 -25.90 33.10 35.25
C VAL A 176 -27.00 34.12 35.02
N GLU A 177 -28.25 33.66 34.85
CA GLU A 177 -29.38 34.56 35.03
C GLU A 177 -29.33 35.06 36.47
N GLU A 178 -29.09 36.36 36.67
CA GLU A 178 -29.26 36.98 37.99
C GLU A 178 -30.73 36.83 38.40
N GLU A 179 -31.04 35.78 39.17
CA GLU A 179 -32.25 35.79 39.97
C GLU A 179 -32.14 37.00 40.91
N VAL A 180 -33.02 37.98 40.69
CA VAL A 180 -33.20 39.13 41.58
C VAL A 180 -33.48 38.60 42.98
N VAL A 181 -32.43 38.54 43.81
CA VAL A 181 -32.52 38.13 45.21
C VAL A 181 -33.39 39.14 45.93
N VAL A 182 -34.63 38.76 46.24
CA VAL A 182 -35.40 39.39 47.31
C VAL A 182 -34.71 38.97 48.61
N GLU A 183 -34.14 39.94 49.33
CA GLU A 183 -33.57 39.76 50.67
C GLU A 183 -34.50 38.91 51.55
N ILE A 184 -34.02 37.78 52.05
CA ILE A 184 -34.60 37.08 53.19
C ILE A 184 -33.47 36.72 54.15
N ASP A 185 -33.71 37.03 55.42
CA ASP A 185 -32.81 37.13 56.56
C ASP A 185 -31.91 35.91 56.87
N GLU A 186 -30.80 36.25 57.55
CA GLU A 186 -29.80 35.40 58.22
C GLU A 186 -30.36 34.12 58.87
N VAL A 187 -29.75 32.96 58.58
CA VAL A 187 -29.76 31.80 59.49
C VAL A 187 -28.40 31.09 59.52
N GLU A 188 -27.92 30.93 60.75
CA GLU A 188 -26.85 30.13 61.35
C GLU A 188 -25.99 29.18 60.49
N THR A 189 -24.67 29.37 60.64
CA THR A 189 -23.56 28.47 60.29
C THR A 189 -23.62 27.13 61.04
N GLU A 190 -23.73 26.02 60.32
CA GLU A 190 -23.27 24.69 60.76
C GLU A 190 -21.88 24.39 60.15
N GLU A 191 -20.96 23.88 60.98
CA GLU A 191 -19.59 23.52 60.60
C GLU A 191 -19.55 22.39 59.55
N GLU A 192 -18.91 22.66 58.42
CA GLU A 192 -18.73 21.71 57.33
C GLU A 192 -17.60 20.70 57.66
N VAL A 193 -17.96 19.42 57.73
CA VAL A 193 -17.03 18.30 57.94
C VAL A 193 -16.21 18.05 56.68
N VAL A 194 -14.90 18.34 56.72
CA VAL A 194 -13.96 18.06 55.62
C VAL A 194 -13.85 16.54 55.39
N PRO A 195 -14.28 15.98 54.25
CA PRO A 195 -14.06 14.57 53.96
C PRO A 195 -12.59 14.34 53.60
N THR A 196 -12.01 13.31 54.20
CA THR A 196 -10.62 12.88 53.97
C THR A 196 -10.46 12.31 52.56
N ARG A 197 -9.46 12.81 51.82
CA ARG A 197 -9.12 12.40 50.45
C ARG A 197 -8.59 10.96 50.43
N GLU A 198 -9.40 10.00 50.02
CA GLU A 198 -8.91 8.69 49.59
C GLU A 198 -8.65 8.68 48.07
N PRO A 199 -7.56 8.02 47.60
CA PRO A 199 -7.27 7.92 46.17
C PRO A 199 -8.34 7.11 45.42
N VAL A 200 -8.72 7.58 44.23
CA VAL A 200 -9.68 6.95 43.33
C VAL A 200 -9.23 5.53 43.00
N ARG A 201 -9.93 4.53 43.53
CA ARG A 201 -9.71 3.10 43.20
C ARG A 201 -10.54 2.73 41.97
N GLY A 202 -9.92 2.07 41.00
CA GLY A 202 -10.63 1.53 39.83
C GLY A 202 -11.74 0.55 40.23
N LEU A 203 -12.84 0.53 39.48
CA LEU A 203 -14.05 -0.26 39.76
C LEU A 203 -13.80 -1.78 39.88
N TRP A 204 -12.68 -2.30 39.39
CA TRP A 204 -12.30 -3.72 39.45
C TRP A 204 -11.69 -4.18 40.79
N MET A 205 -11.63 -3.31 41.82
CA MET A 205 -11.06 -3.63 43.13
C MET A 205 -12.07 -3.62 44.29
N LYS A 206 -13.37 -3.81 44.02
CA LYS A 206 -14.40 -3.91 45.06
C LYS A 206 -15.05 -5.30 45.09
N ASP A 207 -15.12 -5.88 46.28
CA ASP A 207 -15.87 -7.10 46.56
C ASP A 207 -17.36 -6.75 46.77
N GLY A 208 -18.19 -6.96 45.74
CA GLY A 208 -19.66 -6.86 45.81
C GLY A 208 -20.32 -6.34 44.52
N GLU A 209 -21.53 -6.83 44.22
CA GLU A 209 -22.38 -6.32 43.13
C GLU A 209 -22.84 -4.89 43.46
N VAL A 210 -22.37 -3.92 42.70
CA VAL A 210 -22.86 -2.53 42.71
C VAL A 210 -23.73 -2.36 41.49
N ASP A 211 -24.96 -1.87 41.68
CA ASP A 211 -25.86 -1.51 40.58
C ASP A 211 -25.23 -0.40 39.70
N ASP A 212 -25.40 -0.48 38.38
CA ASP A 212 -24.80 0.42 37.39
C ASP A 212 -25.13 1.90 37.69
N ALA A 213 -26.33 2.16 38.22
CA ALA A 213 -26.75 3.50 38.64
C ALA A 213 -25.93 4.04 39.84
N GLN A 214 -25.59 3.18 40.79
CA GLN A 214 -24.79 3.53 41.97
C GLN A 214 -23.30 3.66 41.63
N ALA A 215 -22.82 2.87 40.66
CA ALA A 215 -21.47 2.99 40.13
C ALA A 215 -21.27 4.32 39.40
N SER A 216 -22.25 4.75 38.57
CA SER A 216 -22.24 6.04 37.89
C SER A 216 -22.31 7.21 38.88
N ASP A 217 -23.23 7.16 39.84
CA ASP A 217 -23.40 8.22 40.85
C ASP A 217 -22.16 8.37 41.76
N TYR A 218 -21.49 7.25 42.11
CA TYR A 218 -20.24 7.28 42.85
C TYR A 218 -19.09 7.86 42.02
N LEU A 219 -18.98 7.49 40.73
CA LEU A 219 -17.99 8.07 39.82
C LEU A 219 -18.20 9.56 39.64
N ASP A 220 -19.43 10.01 39.38
CA ASP A 220 -19.76 11.43 39.18
C ASP A 220 -19.48 12.24 40.45
N LYS A 221 -19.90 11.77 41.64
CA LYS A 221 -19.60 12.44 42.92
C LYS A 221 -18.10 12.52 43.21
N THR A 222 -17.34 11.49 42.89
CA THR A 222 -15.89 11.45 43.16
C THR A 222 -15.12 12.32 42.17
N VAL A 223 -15.56 12.39 40.90
CA VAL A 223 -15.00 13.28 39.87
C VAL A 223 -15.26 14.74 40.22
N ILE A 224 -16.49 15.11 40.61
CA ILE A 224 -16.87 16.46 41.02
C ILE A 224 -16.06 16.92 42.25
N ALA A 225 -15.92 16.07 43.29
CA ALA A 225 -15.15 16.40 44.48
C ALA A 225 -13.64 16.59 44.21
N SER A 226 -13.11 16.02 43.12
CA SER A 226 -11.72 16.21 42.69
C SER A 226 -11.52 17.41 41.75
N ALA A 227 -12.60 17.89 41.13
CA ALA A 227 -12.62 18.99 40.16
C ALA A 227 -12.98 20.35 40.77
N SER A 228 -13.25 20.46 42.08
CA SER A 228 -13.49 21.73 42.76
C SER A 228 -12.25 22.65 42.74
N GLN A 229 -12.05 23.33 41.63
CA GLN A 229 -11.36 24.60 41.52
C GLN A 229 -12.43 25.66 41.19
N SER A 230 -12.61 26.60 42.12
CA SER A 230 -13.33 27.88 42.02
C SER A 230 -14.70 27.88 41.31
N THR A 231 -15.77 28.02 42.10
CA THR A 231 -17.10 28.52 41.70
C THR A 231 -17.11 30.03 41.41
N ASP A 232 -15.97 30.61 41.00
CA ASP A 232 -15.89 32.05 40.76
C ASP A 232 -16.52 32.36 39.40
N ALA A 233 -17.61 33.13 39.41
CA ALA A 233 -18.24 33.62 38.19
C ALA A 233 -17.22 34.42 37.38
N LEU A 234 -17.08 34.10 36.10
CA LEU A 234 -16.19 34.81 35.18
C LEU A 234 -16.97 35.95 34.53
N GLU A 235 -16.57 37.20 34.81
CA GLU A 235 -17.15 38.36 34.15
C GLU A 235 -16.50 38.54 32.76
N ILE A 236 -17.29 38.36 31.70
CA ILE A 236 -16.85 38.59 30.31
C ILE A 236 -17.82 39.56 29.65
N GLY A 237 -17.33 40.74 29.29
CA GLY A 237 -18.16 41.74 28.62
C GLY A 237 -19.34 42.25 29.46
N GLY A 238 -19.25 42.19 30.80
CA GLY A 238 -20.29 42.62 31.74
C GLY A 238 -21.38 41.58 32.05
N ILE A 239 -21.20 40.33 31.62
CA ILE A 239 -22.07 39.19 31.91
C ILE A 239 -21.30 38.17 32.74
N ASN A 240 -21.94 37.60 33.75
CA ASN A 240 -21.37 36.59 34.63
C ASN A 240 -21.60 35.19 34.07
N TYR A 241 -20.53 34.42 33.93
CA TYR A 241 -20.57 33.05 33.45
C TYR A 241 -20.08 32.07 34.52
N VAL A 242 -20.69 30.89 34.58
CA VAL A 242 -20.24 29.76 35.41
C VAL A 242 -19.85 28.60 34.51
N GLU A 243 -18.71 27.98 34.81
CA GLU A 243 -18.22 26.79 34.10
C GLU A 243 -19.01 25.54 34.54
N ASP A 244 -19.36 24.66 33.58
CA ASP A 244 -19.94 23.35 33.91
C ASP A 244 -18.93 22.60 34.80
N GLN A 245 -19.39 22.15 35.97
CA GLN A 245 -18.56 21.47 36.97
C GLN A 245 -18.03 20.12 36.49
N ASP A 246 -18.55 19.58 35.38
CA ASP A 246 -17.95 18.46 34.70
C ASP A 246 -16.88 18.94 33.69
N PRO A 247 -15.57 18.75 33.93
CA PRO A 247 -14.53 19.11 32.97
C PRO A 247 -14.55 18.27 31.70
N ARG A 248 -15.37 17.22 31.62
CA ARG A 248 -15.65 16.45 30.39
C ARG A 248 -16.68 17.16 29.50
N SER A 249 -17.42 18.14 30.03
CA SER A 249 -18.34 19.00 29.27
C SER A 249 -17.65 19.71 28.11
N ILE A 250 -16.32 19.84 28.17
CA ILE A 250 -15.54 20.49 27.12
C ILE A 250 -15.67 19.81 25.75
N TYR A 251 -16.08 18.55 25.76
CA TYR A 251 -16.26 17.74 24.57
C TYR A 251 -17.68 17.76 24.02
N LEU A 252 -18.64 18.37 24.74
CA LEU A 252 -20.03 18.43 24.32
C LEU A 252 -20.18 19.31 23.09
N ASN A 253 -20.79 18.74 22.06
CA ASN A 253 -21.00 19.43 20.79
C ASN A 253 -22.39 20.08 20.76
N GLY A 254 -22.53 21.21 21.45
CA GLY A 254 -23.70 22.09 21.30
C GLY A 254 -23.60 22.97 20.04
N GLY A 255 -24.73 23.30 19.44
CA GLY A 255 -24.79 24.25 18.31
C GLY A 255 -24.27 23.72 16.97
N MET A 256 -24.35 24.57 15.95
CA MET A 256 -23.79 24.28 14.63
C MET A 256 -22.28 24.51 14.65
N ARG A 257 -21.55 23.72 13.86
CA ARG A 257 -20.11 23.88 13.71
C ARG A 257 -19.73 23.99 12.26
N ALA A 258 -18.87 24.93 11.93
CA ALA A 258 -18.17 24.98 10.65
C ALA A 258 -16.67 24.84 10.92
N TRP A 259 -15.96 24.10 10.09
CA TRP A 259 -14.53 23.87 10.30
C TRP A 259 -13.76 23.79 8.99
N VAL A 260 -12.49 24.17 9.08
CA VAL A 260 -11.49 24.07 8.02
C VAL A 260 -10.24 23.46 8.63
N LYS A 261 -9.79 22.34 8.10
CA LYS A 261 -8.63 21.60 8.61
C LYS A 261 -7.69 21.23 7.47
N GLY A 262 -6.41 21.21 7.74
CA GLY A 262 -5.36 20.72 6.84
C GLY A 262 -4.63 19.53 7.44
N PHE A 263 -4.15 18.63 6.61
CA PHE A 263 -3.39 17.46 7.04
C PHE A 263 -2.29 17.12 6.03
N ALA A 264 -1.26 16.44 6.51
CA ALA A 264 -0.18 15.90 5.71
C ALA A 264 0.46 14.70 6.41
N GLY A 265 1.12 13.84 5.64
CA GLY A 265 1.88 12.72 6.19
C GLY A 265 2.74 12.02 5.15
N SER A 266 3.33 10.91 5.58
CA SER A 266 4.11 10.02 4.72
C SER A 266 3.66 8.57 4.84
N MET A 267 4.16 7.75 3.90
CA MET A 267 4.03 6.30 3.91
C MET A 267 5.24 5.66 3.23
N SER A 268 5.68 4.54 3.79
CA SER A 268 6.76 3.67 3.34
C SER A 268 6.25 2.24 3.12
N PRO A 269 6.95 1.41 2.32
CA PRO A 269 6.51 0.05 1.97
C PRO A 269 6.46 -0.89 3.17
N PHE A 270 5.66 -1.96 3.04
CA PHE A 270 5.64 -3.10 3.96
C PHE A 270 6.90 -3.95 3.85
N SER A 271 7.22 -4.36 2.62
CA SER A 271 8.34 -5.24 2.31
C SER A 271 8.89 -4.87 0.94
N THR A 272 10.20 -5.04 0.79
CA THR A 272 10.90 -4.82 -0.47
C THR A 272 11.49 -6.12 -1.00
N GLY A 273 11.52 -6.29 -2.32
CA GLY A 273 12.16 -7.45 -2.94
C GLY A 273 11.45 -7.99 -4.18
N GLY A 274 11.70 -9.28 -4.44
CA GLY A 274 11.24 -9.97 -5.64
C GLY A 274 10.13 -11.00 -5.42
N LEU A 275 9.79 -11.71 -6.49
CA LEU A 275 8.80 -12.77 -6.54
C LEU A 275 9.43 -13.99 -7.22
N GLU A 276 9.27 -15.18 -6.64
CA GLU A 276 9.62 -16.44 -7.32
C GLU A 276 8.37 -17.07 -7.94
N LYS A 277 8.45 -17.45 -9.21
CA LYS A 277 7.36 -18.15 -9.90
C LYS A 277 7.94 -19.10 -10.95
N ASN A 278 7.43 -20.33 -10.99
CA ASN A 278 7.88 -21.37 -11.95
C ASN A 278 9.41 -21.61 -11.93
N GLY A 279 10.05 -21.48 -10.77
CA GLY A 279 11.51 -21.62 -10.62
C GLY A 279 12.33 -20.48 -11.22
N ILE A 280 11.70 -19.35 -11.55
CA ILE A 280 12.35 -18.11 -11.97
C ILE A 280 12.12 -17.06 -10.89
N TYR A 281 13.20 -16.42 -10.45
CA TYR A 281 13.15 -15.30 -9.52
C TYR A 281 13.11 -13.98 -10.28
N TYR A 282 12.07 -13.19 -10.03
CA TYR A 282 11.88 -11.84 -10.56
C TYR A 282 12.29 -10.85 -9.47
N PRO A 283 13.49 -10.25 -9.52
CA PRO A 283 13.89 -9.26 -8.51
C PRO A 283 13.02 -8.00 -8.62
N ASP A 284 13.05 -7.15 -7.59
CA ASP A 284 12.56 -5.77 -7.65
C ASP A 284 11.05 -5.59 -8.00
N VAL A 285 10.23 -6.62 -7.79
CA VAL A 285 8.77 -6.55 -8.02
C VAL A 285 8.12 -5.58 -7.05
N TYR A 286 8.55 -5.61 -5.79
CA TYR A 286 8.09 -4.74 -4.71
C TYR A 286 9.18 -3.73 -4.34
N ASN A 287 9.62 -2.92 -5.30
CA ASN A 287 10.65 -1.90 -5.03
C ASN A 287 10.29 -0.95 -3.89
N ASP A 288 11.34 -0.42 -3.26
CA ASP A 288 11.20 0.60 -2.24
C ASP A 288 10.50 1.85 -2.79
N PHE A 289 9.75 2.52 -1.94
CA PHE A 289 9.06 3.75 -2.29
C PHE A 289 8.97 4.69 -1.09
N TYR A 290 8.76 5.95 -1.40
CA TYR A 290 8.35 6.93 -0.41
C TYR A 290 7.21 7.76 -0.98
N SER A 291 6.12 7.86 -0.22
CA SER A 291 5.04 8.76 -0.56
C SER A 291 4.82 9.80 0.52
N THR A 292 4.48 11.01 0.08
CA THR A 292 3.89 12.04 0.91
C THR A 292 2.50 12.36 0.42
N HIS A 293 1.66 12.82 1.32
CA HIS A 293 0.29 13.20 1.00
C HIS A 293 -0.14 14.38 1.85
N GLY A 294 -1.19 15.06 1.41
CA GLY A 294 -1.80 16.12 2.18
C GLY A 294 -3.01 16.73 1.50
N GLY A 295 -3.74 17.54 2.25
CA GLY A 295 -4.96 18.16 1.76
C GLY A 295 -5.58 19.14 2.73
N VAL A 296 -6.65 19.77 2.26
CA VAL A 296 -7.51 20.65 3.03
C VAL A 296 -8.92 20.11 2.96
N VAL A 297 -9.57 20.06 4.12
CA VAL A 297 -10.95 19.62 4.28
C VAL A 297 -11.76 20.72 4.96
N VAL A 298 -12.98 20.93 4.49
CA VAL A 298 -13.96 21.82 5.07
C VAL A 298 -15.21 21.02 5.41
N GLY A 299 -15.92 21.41 6.46
CA GLY A 299 -17.15 20.75 6.81
C GLY A 299 -18.04 21.57 7.71
N VAL A 300 -19.29 21.09 7.81
CA VAL A 300 -20.32 21.65 8.67
C VAL A 300 -21.01 20.50 9.38
N ASP A 301 -21.14 20.60 10.70
CA ASP A 301 -21.91 19.67 11.54
C ASP A 301 -23.11 20.40 12.15
N ALA A 302 -24.26 19.74 12.19
CA ALA A 302 -25.49 20.25 12.77
C ALA A 302 -26.04 19.27 13.82
N PRO A 303 -26.55 19.78 14.96
CA PRO A 303 -27.22 18.94 15.94
C PRO A 303 -28.57 18.47 15.40
N VAL A 304 -28.84 17.17 15.51
CA VAL A 304 -30.13 16.56 15.13
C VAL A 304 -30.88 16.00 16.36
N ALA A 305 -30.17 15.83 17.47
CA ALA A 305 -30.69 15.54 18.81
C ALA A 305 -29.66 16.02 19.84
N ASP A 306 -30.04 16.06 21.13
CA ASP A 306 -29.23 16.61 22.22
C ASP A 306 -27.78 16.10 22.26
N LYS A 307 -27.58 14.83 21.89
CA LYS A 307 -26.27 14.16 21.90
C LYS A 307 -25.77 13.79 20.51
N VAL A 308 -26.54 14.06 19.45
CA VAL A 308 -26.25 13.57 18.09
C VAL A 308 -26.04 14.73 17.14
N GLN A 309 -24.91 14.71 16.45
CA GLN A 309 -24.64 15.61 15.32
C GLN A 309 -24.43 14.84 14.04
N VAL A 310 -24.89 15.42 12.94
CA VAL A 310 -24.63 14.94 11.58
C VAL A 310 -24.01 16.07 10.79
N GLY A 311 -23.04 15.75 9.95
CA GLY A 311 -22.37 16.74 9.14
C GLY A 311 -22.04 16.26 7.74
N VAL A 312 -21.58 17.21 6.95
CA VAL A 312 -21.10 17.03 5.59
C VAL A 312 -19.71 17.63 5.49
N PHE A 313 -18.84 17.00 4.70
CA PHE A 313 -17.52 17.54 4.44
C PHE A 313 -17.14 17.42 2.97
N GLY A 314 -16.27 18.32 2.53
CA GLY A 314 -15.62 18.30 1.23
C GLY A 314 -14.13 18.55 1.40
N HIS A 315 -13.30 17.96 0.55
CA HIS A 315 -11.86 18.13 0.62
C HIS A 315 -11.21 18.12 -0.76
N TYR A 316 -10.01 18.70 -0.79
CA TYR A 316 -9.06 18.57 -1.88
C TYR A 316 -7.74 18.08 -1.32
N GLY A 317 -7.08 17.17 -2.04
CA GLY A 317 -5.80 16.64 -1.61
C GLY A 317 -4.95 16.14 -2.76
N SER A 318 -3.69 15.90 -2.47
CA SER A 318 -2.73 15.31 -3.40
C SER A 318 -1.84 14.29 -2.72
N ILE A 319 -1.35 13.36 -3.53
CA ILE A 319 -0.37 12.35 -3.15
C ILE A 319 0.84 12.56 -4.07
N SER A 320 2.03 12.43 -3.52
CA SER A 320 3.27 12.35 -4.28
C SER A 320 3.96 11.05 -3.91
N LEU A 321 3.92 10.09 -4.82
CA LEU A 321 4.58 8.80 -4.68
C LEU A 321 5.80 8.74 -5.59
N ASN A 322 6.95 8.40 -5.02
CA ASN A 322 8.16 8.08 -5.76
C ASN A 322 8.59 6.64 -5.44
N GLN A 323 8.73 5.83 -6.49
CA GLN A 323 9.24 4.47 -6.41
C GLN A 323 10.71 4.51 -6.84
N PHE A 324 11.59 4.01 -5.99
CA PHE A 324 13.02 4.05 -6.23
C PHE A 324 13.45 2.94 -7.21
N ALA A 325 14.50 3.23 -7.97
CA ALA A 325 15.16 2.24 -8.80
C ALA A 325 15.70 1.10 -7.92
N GLY A 326 15.49 -0.14 -8.36
CA GLY A 326 16.11 -1.31 -7.77
C GLY A 326 17.45 -1.62 -8.42
N GLU A 327 17.99 -2.80 -8.15
CA GLU A 327 19.25 -3.25 -8.76
C GLU A 327 19.09 -3.47 -10.28
N PHE A 328 17.91 -3.92 -10.71
CA PHE A 328 17.62 -4.31 -12.09
C PHE A 328 16.51 -3.48 -12.74
N THR A 329 15.94 -2.53 -12.01
CA THR A 329 14.70 -1.85 -12.38
C THR A 329 14.83 -0.34 -12.25
N GLY A 330 14.22 0.40 -13.18
CA GLY A 330 14.19 1.88 -13.12
C GLY A 330 13.20 2.42 -12.08
N ASN A 331 13.21 3.74 -11.88
CA ASN A 331 12.30 4.46 -10.98
C ASN A 331 10.83 4.41 -11.45
N GLY A 332 9.93 4.88 -10.60
CA GLY A 332 8.53 5.14 -10.96
C GLY A 332 7.95 6.27 -10.12
N SER A 333 6.79 6.79 -10.52
CA SER A 333 6.07 7.76 -9.69
C SER A 333 4.58 7.79 -10.02
N TRP A 334 3.79 8.25 -9.05
CA TRP A 334 2.39 8.58 -9.25
C TRP A 334 2.05 9.82 -8.42
N ASN A 335 1.63 10.89 -9.08
CA ASN A 335 1.40 12.18 -8.43
C ASN A 335 -0.02 12.68 -8.70
N PRO A 336 -1.05 12.08 -8.07
CA PRO A 336 -2.42 12.49 -8.27
C PRO A 336 -2.82 13.66 -7.39
N SER A 337 -3.86 14.36 -7.84
CA SER A 337 -4.70 15.19 -6.98
C SER A 337 -6.16 14.84 -7.16
N GLY A 338 -6.99 15.22 -6.19
CA GLY A 338 -8.36 14.78 -6.16
C GLY A 338 -9.26 15.61 -5.26
N TRP A 339 -10.55 15.55 -5.59
CA TRP A 339 -11.64 16.09 -4.79
C TRP A 339 -12.43 14.94 -4.19
N GLY A 340 -12.92 15.15 -2.98
CA GLY A 340 -13.76 14.19 -2.30
C GLY A 340 -14.68 14.85 -1.29
N GLY A 341 -15.51 14.02 -0.67
CA GLY A 341 -16.46 14.47 0.34
C GLY A 341 -17.21 13.31 0.94
N GLY A 342 -18.03 13.62 1.93
CA GLY A 342 -18.74 12.59 2.67
C GLY A 342 -19.60 13.15 3.78
N LEU A 343 -20.02 12.23 4.64
CA LEU A 343 -20.88 12.47 5.79
C LEU A 343 -20.13 12.14 7.08
N THR A 344 -20.42 12.90 8.12
CA THR A 344 -19.99 12.66 9.50
C THR A 344 -21.23 12.40 10.35
N ALA A 345 -21.07 11.57 11.37
CA ALA A 345 -22.05 11.42 12.43
C ALA A 345 -21.32 11.29 13.76
N SER A 346 -21.84 11.90 14.81
CA SER A 346 -21.28 11.77 16.15
C SER A 346 -22.37 11.66 17.20
N TYR A 347 -22.14 10.80 18.18
CA TYR A 347 -22.83 10.74 19.45
C TYR A 347 -21.83 11.15 20.53
N VAL A 348 -22.15 12.15 21.33
CA VAL A 348 -21.28 12.60 22.43
C VAL A 348 -22.07 12.74 23.71
N ASP A 349 -21.54 12.15 24.78
CA ASP A 349 -22.09 12.20 26.13
C ASP A 349 -20.98 12.48 27.14
N LYS A 350 -21.36 12.78 28.39
CA LYS A 350 -20.42 12.99 29.49
C LYS A 350 -19.66 11.68 29.76
N GLY A 351 -18.42 11.59 29.29
CA GLY A 351 -17.53 10.43 29.49
C GLY A 351 -17.58 9.34 28.42
N PHE A 352 -18.32 9.52 27.32
CA PHE A 352 -18.33 8.58 26.20
C PHE A 352 -18.67 9.27 24.88
N TYR A 353 -18.02 8.86 23.80
CA TYR A 353 -18.39 9.29 22.46
C TYR A 353 -18.20 8.19 21.42
N VAL A 354 -18.99 8.31 20.36
CA VAL A 354 -18.84 7.55 19.11
C VAL A 354 -18.87 8.54 17.97
N GLN A 355 -17.90 8.47 17.09
CA GLN A 355 -17.86 9.27 15.87
C GLN A 355 -17.67 8.35 14.69
N GLY A 356 -18.30 8.68 13.58
CA GLY A 356 -18.16 7.95 12.33
C GLY A 356 -18.11 8.91 11.15
N LEU A 357 -17.45 8.46 10.10
CA LEU A 357 -17.52 9.11 8.80
C LEU A 357 -17.55 8.07 7.68
N PHE A 358 -18.14 8.48 6.56
CA PHE A 358 -18.06 7.77 5.30
C PHE A 358 -17.90 8.79 4.18
N GLY A 359 -16.98 8.53 3.25
CA GLY A 359 -16.73 9.43 2.13
C GLY A 359 -16.08 8.75 0.95
N ALA A 360 -15.94 9.50 -0.13
CA ALA A 360 -15.23 9.07 -1.32
C ALA A 360 -14.37 10.21 -1.88
N THR A 361 -13.25 9.84 -2.50
CA THR A 361 -12.28 10.75 -3.12
C THR A 361 -11.89 10.23 -4.50
N SER A 362 -12.01 11.07 -5.51
CA SER A 362 -11.56 10.75 -6.87
C SER A 362 -10.20 11.39 -7.13
N PHE A 363 -9.18 10.56 -7.33
CA PHE A 363 -7.82 10.94 -7.68
C PHE A 363 -7.57 10.75 -9.17
N SER A 364 -6.87 11.70 -9.78
CA SER A 364 -6.33 11.58 -11.13
C SER A 364 -4.90 12.12 -11.13
N GLY A 365 -3.98 11.37 -11.72
CA GLY A 365 -2.57 11.74 -11.74
C GLY A 365 -1.78 11.09 -12.86
N GLU A 366 -0.66 11.72 -13.18
CA GLU A 366 0.34 11.13 -14.07
C GLU A 366 1.05 9.98 -13.33
N ASN A 367 1.06 8.81 -13.95
CA ASN A 367 1.81 7.63 -13.55
C ASN A 367 3.01 7.47 -14.48
N LYS A 368 4.20 7.29 -13.91
CA LYS A 368 5.46 7.10 -14.64
C LYS A 368 6.13 5.80 -14.24
N ARG A 369 6.67 5.10 -15.24
CA ARG A 369 7.51 3.92 -15.06
C ARG A 369 8.76 4.05 -15.91
N GLN A 370 9.92 4.05 -15.28
CA GLN A 370 11.19 4.01 -15.97
C GLN A 370 11.57 2.55 -16.28
N VAL A 371 11.85 2.30 -17.55
CA VAL A 371 12.41 1.06 -18.07
C VAL A 371 13.89 1.30 -18.28
N LEU A 372 14.70 0.66 -17.43
CA LEU A 372 16.14 0.83 -17.39
C LEU A 372 16.83 -0.52 -17.51
N LEU A 373 17.66 -0.67 -18.54
CA LEU A 373 18.60 -1.77 -18.69
C LEU A 373 19.95 -1.16 -19.09
N GLY A 374 20.86 -1.01 -18.12
CA GLY A 374 22.03 -0.13 -18.25
C GLY A 374 22.86 -0.36 -19.51
N GLY A 375 23.05 0.66 -20.36
CA GLY A 375 23.79 0.55 -21.63
C GLY A 375 22.99 -0.08 -22.79
N VAL A 376 21.71 -0.38 -22.60
CA VAL A 376 20.78 -0.86 -23.65
C VAL A 376 19.59 0.08 -23.78
N ILE A 377 18.87 0.36 -22.69
CA ILE A 377 17.68 1.23 -22.70
C ILE A 377 17.58 2.04 -21.41
N ASP A 378 17.11 3.29 -21.55
CA ASP A 378 16.68 4.16 -20.46
C ASP A 378 15.52 5.01 -21.00
N GLU A 379 14.29 4.56 -20.75
CA GLU A 379 13.08 5.17 -21.29
C GLU A 379 12.01 5.29 -20.22
N THR A 380 11.19 6.34 -20.29
CA THR A 380 10.08 6.55 -19.35
C THR A 380 8.74 6.35 -20.04
N TYR A 381 7.94 5.46 -19.48
CA TYR A 381 6.57 5.19 -19.89
C TYR A 381 5.61 5.97 -18.99
N THR A 382 4.60 6.58 -19.60
CA THR A 382 3.65 7.45 -18.91
C THR A 382 2.21 7.03 -19.16
N ALA A 383 1.35 7.21 -18.17
CA ALA A 383 -0.09 7.02 -18.26
C ALA A 383 -0.83 7.99 -17.35
N THR A 384 -2.11 8.24 -17.60
CA THR A 384 -3.00 8.84 -16.60
C THR A 384 -3.65 7.72 -15.80
N LYS A 385 -3.39 7.67 -14.50
CA LYS A 385 -4.02 6.73 -13.57
C LYS A 385 -5.09 7.45 -12.75
N ASN A 386 -6.29 6.88 -12.74
CA ASN A 386 -7.43 7.37 -11.96
C ASN A 386 -7.78 6.34 -10.89
N THR A 387 -8.04 6.82 -9.67
CA THR A 387 -8.37 6.00 -8.52
C THR A 387 -9.55 6.62 -7.77
N THR A 388 -10.58 5.85 -7.47
CA THR A 388 -11.63 6.28 -6.53
C THR A 388 -11.40 5.56 -5.21
N SER A 389 -11.14 6.32 -4.14
CA SER A 389 -10.99 5.79 -2.78
C SER A 389 -12.26 6.02 -1.99
N TYR A 390 -12.75 4.99 -1.32
CA TYR A 390 -13.80 5.06 -0.32
C TYR A 390 -13.17 4.95 1.06
N VAL A 391 -13.59 5.80 1.98
CA VAL A 391 -13.15 5.77 3.38
C VAL A 391 -14.36 5.59 4.28
N GLY A 392 -14.24 4.67 5.24
CA GLY A 392 -15.17 4.51 6.34
C GLY A 392 -14.37 4.46 7.63
N ALA A 393 -14.70 5.30 8.61
CA ALA A 393 -14.00 5.29 9.88
C ALA A 393 -14.97 5.39 11.05
N VAL A 394 -14.62 4.72 12.15
CA VAL A 394 -15.31 4.81 13.43
C VAL A 394 -14.27 5.06 14.52
N ARG A 395 -14.58 5.99 15.42
CA ARG A 395 -13.84 6.24 16.65
C ARG A 395 -14.76 6.14 17.83
N VAL A 396 -14.31 5.46 18.88
CA VAL A 396 -14.95 5.47 20.19
C VAL A 396 -13.94 5.92 21.22
N GLY A 397 -14.38 6.68 22.21
CA GLY A 397 -13.54 7.11 23.31
C GLY A 397 -14.33 7.34 24.59
N ALA A 398 -13.62 7.35 25.71
CA ALA A 398 -14.21 7.45 27.04
C ALA A 398 -13.39 8.37 27.94
N PRO A 399 -13.48 9.70 27.77
CA PRO A 399 -12.65 10.65 28.49
C PRO A 399 -12.91 10.62 30.00
N VAL A 400 -11.85 10.51 30.79
CA VAL A 400 -11.86 10.52 32.26
C VAL A 400 -10.91 11.61 32.76
N LEU A 401 -11.32 12.34 33.79
CA LEU A 401 -10.46 13.30 34.48
C LEU A 401 -9.55 12.60 35.49
N TRP A 402 -8.26 12.89 35.44
CA TRP A 402 -7.26 12.43 36.38
C TRP A 402 -6.31 13.58 36.74
N VAL A 403 -6.51 14.18 37.93
CA VAL A 403 -5.62 15.20 38.51
C VAL A 403 -5.36 16.38 37.54
N GLY A 404 -6.43 16.96 36.99
CA GLY A 404 -6.35 18.09 36.05
C GLY A 404 -5.93 17.72 34.62
N VAL A 405 -5.62 16.44 34.36
CA VAL A 405 -5.36 15.91 33.02
C VAL A 405 -6.55 15.07 32.59
N ILE A 406 -6.99 15.23 31.35
CA ILE A 406 -8.00 14.38 30.74
C ILE A 406 -7.29 13.23 30.06
N VAL A 407 -7.67 12.01 30.44
CA VAL A 407 -7.22 10.77 29.82
C VAL A 407 -8.36 10.24 28.97
N ASP A 408 -8.18 10.24 27.65
CA ASP A 408 -9.14 9.73 26.68
C ASP A 408 -8.64 8.41 26.07
N PRO A 409 -8.94 7.26 26.68
CA PRO A 409 -8.79 5.96 26.02
C PRO A 409 -9.70 5.90 24.80
N GLN A 410 -9.12 5.57 23.66
CA GLN A 410 -9.80 5.60 22.37
C GLN A 410 -9.40 4.42 21.48
N LEU A 411 -10.38 3.96 20.70
CA LEU A 411 -10.22 2.99 19.63
C LEU A 411 -10.70 3.63 18.33
N THR A 412 -9.87 3.61 17.30
CA THR A 412 -10.24 4.03 15.94
C THR A 412 -10.07 2.86 14.99
N ALA A 413 -11.03 2.64 14.11
CA ALA A 413 -10.92 1.73 12.98
C ALA A 413 -11.20 2.50 11.70
N THR A 414 -10.30 2.43 10.74
CA THR A 414 -10.44 3.06 9.42
C THR A 414 -10.30 2.02 8.34
N TRP A 415 -11.36 1.84 7.59
CA TRP A 415 -11.42 1.05 6.37
C TRP A 415 -11.25 1.95 5.15
N ASN A 416 -10.49 1.46 4.18
CA ASN A 416 -10.28 2.08 2.89
C ASN A 416 -10.59 1.04 1.81
N GLY A 417 -11.36 1.41 0.79
CA GLY A 417 -11.54 0.61 -0.41
C GLY A 417 -11.17 1.42 -1.63
N ASN A 418 -10.15 1.03 -2.37
CA ASN A 418 -9.75 1.76 -3.57
C ASN A 418 -10.19 0.99 -4.82
N ASN A 419 -10.64 1.75 -5.82
CA ASN A 419 -10.98 1.26 -7.14
C ASN A 419 -10.09 1.99 -8.15
N ASP A 420 -9.06 1.28 -8.61
CA ASP A 420 -8.16 1.73 -9.65
C ASP A 420 -8.74 1.45 -11.03
N ALA A 421 -8.84 2.50 -11.86
CA ALA A 421 -9.19 2.35 -13.26
C ALA A 421 -8.03 1.71 -14.04
N SER A 422 -8.36 0.93 -15.07
CA SER A 422 -7.35 0.45 -16.00
C SER A 422 -6.68 1.62 -16.69
N TYR A 423 -5.37 1.53 -16.90
CA TYR A 423 -4.61 2.50 -17.68
C TYR A 423 -3.68 1.79 -18.66
N THR A 424 -3.39 2.47 -19.74
CA THR A 424 -2.43 2.02 -20.76
C THR A 424 -1.30 3.03 -20.80
N GLU A 425 -0.09 2.53 -20.65
CA GLU A 425 1.11 3.35 -20.79
C GLU A 425 1.39 3.68 -22.25
N SER A 426 2.07 4.80 -22.43
CA SER A 426 2.65 5.23 -23.70
C SER A 426 4.13 5.55 -23.48
N GLY A 427 4.95 5.25 -24.47
CA GLY A 427 6.39 5.49 -24.44
C GLY A 427 6.97 5.36 -25.83
N ARG A 428 8.30 5.36 -25.93
CA ARG A 428 8.99 5.31 -27.23
C ARG A 428 8.79 3.99 -27.96
N TYR A 429 8.75 2.87 -27.24
CA TYR A 429 8.66 1.53 -27.82
C TYR A 429 7.37 0.84 -27.38
N ASP A 430 6.48 0.59 -28.34
CA ASP A 430 5.16 0.01 -28.09
C ASP A 430 5.22 -1.39 -27.46
N ALA A 431 6.27 -2.16 -27.75
CA ALA A 431 6.49 -3.51 -27.21
C ALA A 431 6.68 -3.54 -25.68
N LEU A 432 7.14 -2.42 -25.09
CA LEU A 432 7.45 -2.31 -23.66
C LEU A 432 6.36 -1.56 -22.87
N ALA A 433 5.38 -0.97 -23.56
CA ALA A 433 4.25 -0.32 -22.94
C ALA A 433 3.33 -1.36 -22.27
N LEU A 434 2.90 -1.09 -21.03
CA LEU A 434 2.01 -1.97 -20.29
C LEU A 434 0.58 -1.42 -20.26
N LYS A 435 -0.39 -2.34 -20.25
CA LYS A 435 -1.76 -2.07 -19.86
C LYS A 435 -2.04 -2.75 -18.53
N VAL A 436 -2.21 -1.95 -17.49
CA VAL A 436 -2.62 -2.42 -16.17
C VAL A 436 -4.14 -2.43 -16.11
N LYS A 437 -4.72 -3.56 -15.72
CA LYS A 437 -6.18 -3.73 -15.65
C LYS A 437 -6.72 -3.04 -14.41
N SER A 438 -8.03 -2.79 -14.41
CA SER A 438 -8.71 -2.27 -13.23
C SER A 438 -8.51 -3.22 -12.05
N TYR A 439 -8.32 -2.65 -10.87
CA TYR A 439 -8.01 -3.39 -9.66
C TYR A 439 -8.75 -2.75 -8.48
N SER A 440 -9.11 -3.57 -7.50
CA SER A 440 -9.72 -3.09 -6.27
C SER A 440 -8.99 -3.70 -5.09
N ASP A 441 -8.65 -2.85 -4.13
CA ASP A 441 -8.02 -3.24 -2.89
C ASP A 441 -8.74 -2.63 -1.69
N HIS A 442 -8.53 -3.27 -0.55
CA HIS A 442 -9.07 -2.87 0.72
C HIS A 442 -7.96 -2.80 1.75
N PHE A 443 -8.05 -1.83 2.65
CA PHE A 443 -7.13 -1.73 3.79
C PHE A 443 -7.94 -1.45 5.04
N LEU A 444 -7.49 -2.01 6.16
CA LEU A 444 -8.07 -1.75 7.47
C LEU A 444 -6.95 -1.41 8.43
N GLN A 445 -6.97 -0.21 8.99
CA GLN A 445 -6.10 0.19 10.08
C GLN A 445 -6.91 0.32 11.37
N THR A 446 -6.39 -0.21 12.47
CA THR A 446 -6.92 0.05 13.81
C THR A 446 -5.89 0.75 14.67
N ALA A 447 -6.33 1.71 15.48
CA ALA A 447 -5.51 2.41 16.46
C ALA A 447 -6.16 2.28 17.85
N LEU A 448 -5.47 1.65 18.79
CA LEU A 448 -5.91 1.53 20.19
C LEU A 448 -4.94 2.29 21.08
N GLY A 449 -5.40 3.27 21.83
CA GLY A 449 -4.50 4.09 22.63
C GLY A 449 -5.20 5.07 23.55
N SER A 450 -4.45 6.06 24.01
CA SER A 450 -4.98 7.13 24.85
C SER A 450 -4.45 8.49 24.41
N LYS A 451 -5.31 9.51 24.47
CA LYS A 451 -4.93 10.92 24.40
C LYS A 451 -4.92 11.50 25.81
N PHE A 452 -3.85 12.21 26.15
CA PHE A 452 -3.69 12.94 27.40
C PHE A 452 -3.79 14.42 27.07
N SER A 453 -4.73 15.12 27.67
CA SER A 453 -4.98 16.55 27.43
C SER A 453 -4.87 17.32 28.73
N TRP A 454 -4.13 18.42 28.74
CA TRP A 454 -3.99 19.29 29.91
C TRP A 454 -4.70 20.62 29.66
N PRO A 455 -5.98 20.76 30.00
CA PRO A 455 -6.68 22.04 29.87
C PRO A 455 -6.11 23.08 30.86
N ILE A 456 -5.59 24.18 30.34
CA ILE A 456 -5.04 25.31 31.10
C ILE A 456 -5.91 26.54 30.82
N PRO A 457 -6.75 26.97 31.78
CA PRO A 457 -7.50 28.21 31.66
C PRO A 457 -6.57 29.40 31.43
N TYR A 458 -6.97 30.31 30.55
CA TYR A 458 -6.26 31.54 30.24
C TYR A 458 -7.24 32.73 30.29
N ASP A 459 -6.71 33.96 30.29
CA ASP A 459 -7.49 35.19 30.43
C ASP A 459 -8.74 35.23 29.54
N ASN A 460 -9.82 35.84 30.05
CA ASN A 460 -11.10 36.05 29.36
C ASN A 460 -11.82 34.76 28.91
N GLY A 461 -11.73 33.69 29.68
CA GLY A 461 -12.47 32.45 29.41
C GLY A 461 -11.80 31.54 28.35
N ASN A 462 -10.64 31.94 27.82
CA ASN A 462 -9.89 31.16 26.84
C ASN A 462 -9.28 29.88 27.47
N LEU A 463 -8.95 28.91 26.61
CA LEU A 463 -8.41 27.63 27.04
C LEU A 463 -7.24 27.20 26.16
N LEU A 464 -6.08 26.95 26.76
CA LEU A 464 -4.93 26.32 26.10
C LEU A 464 -4.87 24.85 26.53
N THR A 465 -4.85 23.92 25.58
CA THR A 465 -4.80 22.48 25.88
C THR A 465 -3.65 21.81 25.12
N PRO A 466 -2.46 21.70 25.74
CA PRO A 466 -1.43 20.77 25.25
C PRO A 466 -1.95 19.34 25.33
N SER A 467 -1.60 18.53 24.34
CA SER A 467 -1.97 17.12 24.33
C SER A 467 -0.87 16.19 23.82
N LEU A 468 -0.92 14.95 24.27
CA LEU A 468 -0.07 13.85 23.85
C LEU A 468 -0.95 12.63 23.58
N ARG A 469 -0.83 12.03 22.41
CA ARG A 469 -1.50 10.78 22.05
C ARG A 469 -0.47 9.68 21.83
N VAL A 470 -0.74 8.54 22.45
CA VAL A 470 0.01 7.31 22.26
C VAL A 470 -0.96 6.21 21.86
N ALA A 471 -0.72 5.53 20.75
CA ALA A 471 -1.59 4.44 20.30
C ALA A 471 -0.81 3.30 19.65
N TRP A 472 -1.25 2.07 19.88
CA TRP A 472 -0.86 0.92 19.08
C TRP A 472 -1.58 0.97 17.74
N LEU A 473 -0.84 0.86 16.65
CA LEU A 473 -1.35 0.77 15.29
C LEU A 473 -1.28 -0.68 14.81
N ALA A 474 -2.32 -1.14 14.13
CA ALA A 474 -2.32 -2.38 13.38
C ALA A 474 -2.92 -2.14 11.99
N ASP A 475 -2.13 -2.39 10.95
CA ASP A 475 -2.60 -2.51 9.57
C ASP A 475 -2.87 -3.98 9.30
N TRP A 476 -4.13 -4.31 9.06
CA TRP A 476 -4.57 -5.69 8.88
C TRP A 476 -4.38 -6.14 7.45
N ASN A 477 -3.96 -7.40 7.27
CA ASN A 477 -4.01 -8.05 5.97
C ASN A 477 -5.47 -8.36 5.62
N THR A 478 -5.96 -7.71 4.57
CA THR A 478 -7.33 -7.86 4.05
C THR A 478 -7.43 -8.90 2.93
N ASN A 479 -6.33 -9.61 2.65
CA ASN A 479 -6.20 -10.62 1.60
C ASN A 479 -6.53 -10.06 0.21
N ASN A 480 -5.94 -8.92 -0.10
CA ASN A 480 -6.05 -8.28 -1.40
C ASN A 480 -5.58 -9.19 -2.54
N GLY A 481 -6.32 -9.17 -3.66
CA GLY A 481 -6.07 -10.04 -4.81
C GLY A 481 -4.88 -9.61 -5.67
N ASP A 482 -4.65 -10.34 -6.76
CA ASP A 482 -3.55 -10.04 -7.68
C ASP A 482 -3.85 -8.83 -8.57
N VAL A 483 -2.83 -7.99 -8.78
CA VAL A 483 -2.86 -6.95 -9.82
C VAL A 483 -2.55 -7.60 -11.17
N SER A 484 -3.48 -7.42 -12.11
CA SER A 484 -3.38 -7.98 -13.46
C SER A 484 -2.86 -6.94 -14.46
N TYR A 485 -1.93 -7.34 -15.31
CA TYR A 485 -1.39 -6.49 -16.37
C TYR A 485 -1.07 -7.31 -17.62
N GLN A 486 -0.86 -6.63 -18.73
CA GLN A 486 -0.49 -7.22 -20.02
C GLN A 486 0.34 -6.23 -20.82
N ARG A 487 0.97 -6.69 -21.90
CA ARG A 487 1.52 -5.78 -22.91
C ARG A 487 0.37 -4.97 -23.56
N ALA A 488 0.59 -3.67 -23.73
CA ALA A 488 -0.44 -2.76 -24.22
C ALA A 488 -0.85 -3.07 -25.67
N ASN A 489 0.15 -3.35 -26.51
CA ASN A 489 0.03 -3.38 -27.97
C ASN A 489 0.34 -4.75 -28.59
N ALA A 490 0.46 -5.81 -27.78
CA ALA A 490 0.74 -7.15 -28.29
C ALA A 490 -0.44 -7.70 -29.11
N GLU A 491 -0.15 -8.37 -30.23
CA GLU A 491 -1.17 -8.99 -31.10
C GLU A 491 -1.98 -10.06 -30.34
N ASN A 492 -1.30 -10.86 -29.51
CA ASN A 492 -1.90 -11.87 -28.64
C ASN A 492 -1.56 -11.57 -27.16
N PRO A 493 -2.37 -10.74 -26.47
CA PRO A 493 -2.01 -10.29 -25.13
C PRO A 493 -2.23 -11.37 -24.06
N THR A 494 -1.14 -11.84 -23.46
CA THR A 494 -1.17 -12.69 -22.27
C THR A 494 -1.30 -11.84 -21.01
N THR A 495 -2.22 -12.21 -20.11
CA THR A 495 -2.39 -11.53 -18.82
C THR A 495 -1.47 -12.14 -17.77
N ALA A 496 -0.57 -11.31 -17.23
CA ALA A 496 0.23 -11.62 -16.07
C ALA A 496 -0.42 -11.07 -14.79
N LYS A 497 0.01 -11.61 -13.65
CA LYS A 497 -0.52 -11.30 -12.32
C LYS A 497 0.61 -11.17 -11.32
N ILE A 498 0.58 -10.09 -10.53
CA ILE A 498 1.46 -9.87 -9.37
C ILE A 498 0.59 -9.90 -8.12
N PRO A 499 0.86 -10.79 -7.16
CA PRO A 499 0.09 -10.83 -5.92
C PRO A 499 0.30 -9.56 -5.10
N SER A 500 -0.66 -9.24 -4.23
CA SER A 500 -0.45 -8.22 -3.21
C SER A 500 0.61 -8.72 -2.21
N ASN A 501 1.61 -7.91 -1.90
CA ASN A 501 2.53 -8.13 -0.77
C ASN A 501 2.06 -7.43 0.51
N GLN A 502 0.76 -7.20 0.66
CA GLN A 502 0.20 -6.71 1.91
C GLN A 502 0.37 -7.76 3.00
N GLU A 503 1.06 -7.37 4.05
CA GLU A 503 1.20 -8.15 5.28
C GLU A 503 0.49 -7.45 6.43
N MET A 504 0.40 -8.13 7.57
CA MET A 504 -0.07 -7.50 8.80
C MET A 504 1.08 -6.71 9.40
N GLU A 505 0.86 -5.42 9.65
CA GLU A 505 1.86 -4.57 10.28
C GLU A 505 1.40 -4.01 11.61
N ASN A 506 2.35 -3.85 12.52
CA ASN A 506 2.10 -3.28 13.82
C ASN A 506 3.11 -2.16 14.11
N GLY A 507 2.67 -1.17 14.85
CA GLY A 507 3.50 -0.03 15.21
C GLY A 507 2.92 0.77 16.36
N VAL A 508 3.58 1.88 16.66
CA VAL A 508 3.19 2.84 17.69
C VAL A 508 3.08 4.22 17.08
N LEU A 509 1.96 4.88 17.32
CA LEU A 509 1.74 6.29 17.08
C LEU A 509 2.16 7.09 18.31
N LEU A 510 2.99 8.10 18.11
CA LEU A 510 3.30 9.15 19.08
C LEU A 510 2.96 10.50 18.45
N GLU A 511 2.05 11.25 19.04
CA GLU A 511 1.60 12.54 18.50
C GLU A 511 1.46 13.58 19.61
N GLY A 512 2.11 14.72 19.43
CA GLY A 512 1.94 15.89 20.28
C GLY A 512 1.05 16.92 19.60
N GLY A 513 0.28 17.67 20.39
CA GLY A 513 -0.57 18.72 19.87
C GLY A 513 -0.81 19.84 20.87
N VAL A 514 -1.39 20.92 20.37
CA VAL A 514 -1.87 22.05 21.15
C VAL A 514 -3.18 22.55 20.55
N ASP A 515 -4.18 22.69 21.42
CA ASP A 515 -5.47 23.28 21.10
C ASP A 515 -5.57 24.65 21.80
N TYR A 516 -6.18 25.63 21.15
CA TYR A 516 -6.48 26.94 21.72
C TYR A 516 -7.93 27.31 21.42
N ALA A 517 -8.76 27.38 22.46
CA ALA A 517 -10.15 27.79 22.36
C ALA A 517 -10.31 29.24 22.82
N ILE A 518 -10.97 30.04 21.99
CA ILE A 518 -11.34 31.43 22.26
C ILE A 518 -12.82 31.47 22.56
N PHE A 519 -13.16 31.97 23.75
CA PHE A 519 -14.54 32.16 24.15
C PHE A 519 -15.11 33.43 23.53
N GLY A 520 -16.30 33.33 22.92
CA GLY A 520 -17.01 34.45 22.29
C GLY A 520 -18.42 34.68 22.84
N GLY A 521 -18.77 34.11 24.00
CA GLY A 521 -20.13 34.11 24.57
C GLY A 521 -20.82 32.74 24.47
N GLU A 522 -22.05 32.63 24.97
CA GLU A 522 -22.84 31.38 24.92
C GLU A 522 -23.02 30.86 23.48
N SER A 523 -23.20 31.78 22.54
CA SER A 523 -23.55 31.49 21.16
C SER A 523 -22.37 31.49 20.19
N SER A 524 -21.13 31.73 20.63
CA SER A 524 -20.00 31.66 19.69
C SER A 524 -18.67 31.26 20.34
N SER A 525 -17.91 30.41 19.64
CA SER A 525 -16.54 30.07 20.04
C SER A 525 -15.67 29.69 18.85
N TRP A 526 -14.38 29.92 18.98
CA TRP A 526 -13.37 29.61 17.96
C TRP A 526 -12.36 28.65 18.55
N MET A 527 -11.97 27.63 17.79
CA MET A 527 -10.95 26.67 18.22
C MET A 527 -9.87 26.60 17.15
N LEU A 528 -8.62 26.72 17.56
CA LEU A 528 -7.47 26.48 16.71
C LEU A 528 -6.72 25.27 17.25
N TYR A 529 -6.18 24.43 16.37
CA TYR A 529 -5.30 23.37 16.80
C TYR A 529 -4.19 23.09 15.81
N ALA A 530 -3.11 22.52 16.34
CA ALA A 530 -2.02 21.94 15.58
C ALA A 530 -1.53 20.67 16.27
N LYS A 531 -1.34 19.59 15.51
CA LYS A 531 -0.79 18.32 15.98
C LYS A 531 0.22 17.76 14.98
N GLY A 532 1.21 17.05 15.50
CA GLY A 532 2.26 16.42 14.72
C GLY A 532 2.83 15.20 15.44
N GLY A 533 3.19 14.18 14.68
CA GLY A 533 3.61 12.91 15.24
C GLY A 533 4.34 11.99 14.27
N ALA A 534 4.77 10.85 14.82
CA ALA A 534 5.42 9.77 14.11
C ALA A 534 4.68 8.45 14.32
N LYS A 535 4.62 7.64 13.26
CA LYS A 535 4.19 6.25 13.25
C LYS A 535 5.46 5.40 13.19
N VAL A 536 5.81 4.75 14.28
CA VAL A 536 7.00 3.89 14.38
C VAL A 536 6.56 2.45 14.21
N TRP A 537 6.93 1.84 13.09
CA TRP A 537 6.56 0.47 12.74
C TRP A 537 7.64 -0.53 13.18
N PHE A 538 7.26 -1.78 13.44
CA PHE A 538 8.23 -2.81 13.85
C PHE A 538 9.00 -3.46 12.70
N SER A 539 8.50 -3.30 11.49
CA SER A 539 8.84 -4.06 10.28
C SER A 539 9.15 -3.16 9.09
N LYS A 540 8.82 -1.87 9.18
CA LYS A 540 9.10 -0.86 8.14
C LYS A 540 9.60 0.46 8.73
N SER A 541 10.03 1.34 7.83
CA SER A 541 10.50 2.69 8.16
C SER A 541 9.44 3.51 8.89
N ALA A 542 9.88 4.43 9.74
CA ALA A 542 8.97 5.34 10.43
C ALA A 542 8.31 6.32 9.44
N ASP A 543 7.02 6.59 9.65
CA ASP A 543 6.28 7.60 8.91
C ASP A 543 5.95 8.79 9.82
N TRP A 544 5.65 9.95 9.25
CA TRP A 544 5.21 11.12 10.00
C TRP A 544 3.80 11.53 9.59
N ARG A 545 3.12 12.28 10.47
CA ARG A 545 1.87 12.96 10.16
C ARG A 545 1.77 14.29 10.88
N ALA A 546 1.03 15.21 10.29
CA ALA A 546 0.70 16.49 10.88
C ALA A 546 -0.70 16.93 10.45
N SER A 547 -1.37 17.70 11.30
CA SER A 547 -2.61 18.36 10.92
C SER A 547 -2.87 19.57 11.81
N GLY A 548 -3.78 20.42 11.38
CA GLY A 548 -4.22 21.57 12.14
C GLY A 548 -5.44 22.18 11.49
N GLY A 549 -6.05 23.14 12.16
CA GLY A 549 -7.24 23.77 11.61
C GLY A 549 -7.94 24.70 12.57
N VAL A 550 -9.07 25.21 12.10
CA VAL A 550 -9.95 26.10 12.83
C VAL A 550 -11.36 25.53 12.82
N THR A 551 -12.02 25.55 13.97
CA THR A 551 -13.44 25.24 14.12
C THR A 551 -14.16 26.45 14.69
N PHE A 552 -15.35 26.71 14.18
CA PHE A 552 -16.24 27.79 14.56
C PHE A 552 -17.52 27.14 15.07
N ARG A 553 -17.97 27.52 16.25
CA ARG A 553 -19.26 27.10 16.82
C ARG A 553 -20.19 28.31 16.86
N PHE A 554 -21.46 28.11 16.48
CA PHE A 554 -22.50 29.13 16.52
C PHE A 554 -23.90 28.55 16.76
#